data_AF-A0A285PU46-F1
#
_entry.id   AF-A0A285PU46-F1
#
_cell.length_a   1.000
_cell.length_b   1.000
_cell.length_c   1.000
_cell.angle_alpha   90.00
_cell.angle_beta   90.00
_cell.angle_gamma   90.00
#
_symmetry.space_group_name_H-M   'P 1'
#
loop_
_entity.id
_entity.type
_entity.pdbx_description
1 polymer ?
#
loop_
_entity_poly.entity_id
_entity_poly.type
_entity_poly.pdbx_seq_one_letter_code
_entity_poly.pdbx_strand_id
1 'polypeptide(L)' 'MRKKNGISKIIIALAFAAGIASNFAARFLLPKVLPEPWVPMTDLLAFLVQVVVSVLLIVGIVFVFKIGED' A
#
# COMPACT_ATOMS: atom_id res chain seq x y z
N MET A 1 -3.21 -25.79 -14.22
CA MET A 1 -3.23 -25.12 -12.90
C MET A 1 -1.95 -24.35 -12.54
N ARG A 2 -0.79 -24.53 -13.20
CA ARG A 2 0.51 -23.91 -12.81
C ARG A 2 0.73 -22.43 -13.18
N LYS A 3 -0.03 -21.85 -14.11
CA LYS A 3 0.20 -20.48 -14.62
C LYS A 3 -0.41 -19.35 -13.76
N LYS A 4 -1.56 -19.56 -13.09
CA LYS A 4 -2.21 -18.52 -12.27
C LYS A 4 -1.37 -18.12 -11.04
N ASN A 5 -0.70 -19.08 -10.38
CA ASN A 5 0.06 -18.82 -9.16
C ASN A 5 1.32 -17.95 -9.37
N GLY A 6 1.91 -17.95 -10.58
CA GLY A 6 3.05 -17.09 -10.90
C GLY A 6 2.65 -15.62 -11.03
N ILE A 7 1.50 -15.37 -11.68
CA ILE A 7 0.96 -14.03 -11.89
C ILE A 7 0.51 -13.42 -10.55
N SER A 8 -0.14 -14.20 -9.68
CA SER A 8 -0.55 -13.73 -8.34
C SER A 8 0.63 -13.28 -7.49
N LYS A 9 1.79 -13.97 -7.54
CA LYS A 9 2.99 -13.55 -6.79
C LYS A 9 3.54 -12.20 -7.28
N ILE A 10 3.55 -11.98 -8.59
CA ILE A 10 4.02 -10.71 -9.19
C ILE A 10 3.10 -9.56 -8.79
N ILE A 11 1.78 -9.80 -8.80
CA ILE A 11 0.79 -8.79 -8.39
C ILE A 11 0.93 -8.43 -6.90
N ILE A 12 1.14 -9.42 -6.02
CA ILE A 12 1.39 -9.18 -4.59
C ILE A 12 2.68 -8.40 -4.37
N ALA A 13 3.75 -8.72 -5.12
CA ALA A 13 5.01 -7.98 -5.05
C ALA A 13 4.84 -6.52 -5.50
N LEU A 14 4.07 -6.27 -6.57
CA LEU A 14 3.74 -4.92 -7.03
C LEU A 14 2.91 -4.14 -5.99
N ALA A 15 1.95 -4.77 -5.34
CA ALA A 15 1.19 -4.16 -4.25
C ALA A 15 2.08 -3.78 -3.06
N PHE A 16 3.01 -4.65 -2.69
CA PHE A 16 3.95 -4.38 -1.62
C PHE A 16 4.87 -3.20 -1.97
N ALA A 17 5.38 -3.16 -3.21
CA ALA A 17 6.18 -2.05 -3.72
C ALA A 17 5.40 -0.73 -3.73
N ALA A 18 4.13 -0.75 -4.15
CA ALA A 18 3.25 0.42 -4.12
C ALA A 18 2.98 0.90 -2.68
N GLY A 19 2.82 -0.01 -1.71
CA GLY A 19 2.73 0.31 -0.29
C GLY A 19 3.99 1.04 0.21
N ILE A 20 5.18 0.55 -0.11
CA ILE A 20 6.45 1.20 0.25
C ILE A 20 6.57 2.58 -0.42
N ALA A 21 6.27 2.69 -1.71
CA ALA A 21 6.31 3.95 -2.44
C ALA A 21 5.36 4.98 -1.83
N SER A 22 4.17 4.55 -1.38
CA SER A 22 3.20 5.42 -0.70
C SER A 22 3.74 5.98 0.62
N ASN A 23 4.49 5.18 1.40
CA ASN A 23 5.12 5.65 2.63
C ASN A 23 6.19 6.72 2.34
N PHE A 24 7.05 6.49 1.35
CA PHE A 24 8.07 7.47 0.94
C PHE A 24 7.43 8.77 0.43
N ALA A 25 6.41 8.66 -0.42
CA ALA A 25 5.67 9.81 -0.92
C ALA A 25 4.98 10.57 0.22
N ALA A 26 4.34 9.85 1.15
CA ALA A 26 3.69 10.41 2.32
C ALA A 26 4.72 11.16 3.19
N ARG A 27 5.85 10.57 3.56
CA ARG A 27 6.90 11.25 4.34
C ARG A 27 7.46 12.50 3.66
N PHE A 28 7.48 12.55 2.33
CA PHE A 28 7.97 13.71 1.59
C PHE A 28 6.91 14.81 1.39
N LEU A 29 5.65 14.43 1.22
CA LEU A 29 4.54 15.34 0.94
C LEU A 29 3.86 15.84 2.21
N LEU A 30 3.68 14.98 3.22
CA LEU A 30 3.03 15.30 4.48
C LEU A 30 3.63 16.53 5.18
N PRO A 31 4.97 16.69 5.35
CA PRO A 31 5.52 17.88 6.00
C PRO A 31 5.26 19.19 5.24
N LYS A 32 4.97 19.11 3.94
CA LYS A 32 4.68 20.28 3.10
C LYS A 32 3.21 20.69 3.11
N VAL A 33 2.33 19.79 3.57
CA VAL A 33 0.88 19.96 3.57
C VAL A 33 0.33 20.07 5.00
N LEU A 34 1.02 19.48 5.99
CA LEU A 34 0.62 19.52 7.38
C LEU A 34 1.00 20.86 8.05
N PRO A 35 0.10 21.44 8.86
CA PRO A 35 0.42 22.59 9.69
C PRO A 35 1.46 22.23 10.76
N GLU A 36 2.31 23.19 11.13
CA GLU A 36 3.45 23.06 12.07
C GLU A 36 3.26 22.11 13.28
N PRO A 37 2.13 22.16 14.02
CA PRO A 37 1.97 21.29 15.19
C PRO A 37 1.86 19.80 14.86
N TRP A 38 1.58 19.43 13.61
CA TRP A 38 1.39 18.04 13.18
C TRP A 38 2.59 17.46 12.43
N VAL A 39 3.59 18.29 12.12
CA VAL A 39 4.84 17.86 11.48
C VAL A 39 5.56 16.76 12.28
N PRO A 40 5.61 16.76 13.63
CA PRO A 40 6.21 15.67 14.40
C PRO A 40 5.48 14.33 14.25
N MET A 41 4.18 14.37 13.94
CA MET A 41 3.36 13.17 13.71
C MET A 41 3.47 12.65 12.28
N THR A 42 4.23 13.32 11.40
CA THR A 42 4.35 12.94 9.98
C THR A 42 4.75 11.48 9.80
N ASP A 43 5.68 10.97 10.60
CA ASP A 43 6.11 9.56 10.50
C ASP A 43 4.97 8.59 10.87
N LEU A 44 4.16 8.95 11.86
CA LEU A 44 2.98 8.18 12.26
C LEU A 44 1.89 8.24 11.17
N LEU A 45 1.62 9.42 10.61
CA LEU A 45 0.66 9.58 9.53
C LEU A 45 1.12 8.85 8.26
N ALA A 46 2.41 8.90 7.93
CA ALA A 46 2.96 8.19 6.78
C ALA A 46 2.82 6.67 6.94
N PHE A 47 3.07 6.16 8.15
CA PHE A 47 2.85 4.75 8.46
C PHE A 47 1.37 4.36 8.36
N LEU A 48 0.45 5.19 8.86
CA LEU A 48 -0.99 4.98 8.70
C LEU A 48 -1.40 4.92 7.23
N VAL A 49 -0.93 5.85 6.41
CA VAL A 49 -1.18 5.86 4.96
C VAL A 49 -0.63 4.58 4.32
N GLN A 50 0.58 4.16 4.68
CA GLN A 50 1.17 2.90 4.18
C GLN A 50 0.29 1.69 4.51
N VAL A 51 -0.18 1.58 5.76
CA VAL A 51 -1.03 0.46 6.20
C VAL A 51 -2.35 0.47 5.42
N VAL A 52 -3.01 1.62 5.33
CA VAL A 52 -4.29 1.76 4.61
C VAL A 52 -4.12 1.39 3.14
N VAL A 53 -3.10 1.93 2.46
CA VAL A 53 -2.82 1.63 1.04
C VAL A 53 -2.50 0.16 0.84
N SER A 54 -1.71 -0.45 1.72
CA SER A 54 -1.37 -1.88 1.64
C SER A 54 -2.59 -2.78 1.81
N VAL A 55 -3.46 -2.48 2.78
CA VAL A 55 -4.72 -3.23 3.00
C VAL A 55 -5.64 -3.08 1.80
N LEU A 56 -5.86 -1.87 1.29
CA LEU A 56 -6.71 -1.63 0.13
C LEU A 56 -6.20 -2.34 -1.12
N LEU A 57 -4.89 -2.36 -1.34
CA LEU A 57 -4.29 -3.09 -2.45
C LEU A 57 -4.51 -4.60 -2.33
N ILE A 58 -4.28 -5.18 -1.14
CA ILE A 58 -4.49 -6.62 -0.92
C ILE A 58 -5.96 -6.97 -1.11
N VAL A 59 -6.89 -6.20 -0.51
CA VAL A 59 -8.33 -6.41 -0.67
C VAL A 59 -8.75 -6.29 -2.14
N GLY A 60 -8.27 -5.25 -2.84
CA GLY A 60 -8.53 -5.05 -4.25
C GLY A 60 -8.00 -6.20 -5.11
N ILE A 61 -6.81 -6.72 -4.81
CA ILE A 61 -6.24 -7.87 -5.52
C ILE A 61 -7.06 -9.13 -5.27
N VAL A 62 -7.41 -9.42 -4.02
CA VAL A 62 -8.22 -10.60 -3.68
C VAL A 62 -9.56 -10.54 -4.39
N PHE A 63 -10.21 -9.37 -4.40
CA PHE A 63 -11.50 -9.16 -5.03
C PHE A 63 -11.44 -9.22 -6.56
N VAL A 64 -10.51 -8.52 -7.20
CA VAL A 64 -10.37 -8.46 -8.68
C VAL A 64 -9.93 -9.80 -9.25
N PHE A 65 -9.01 -10.49 -8.58
CA PHE A 65 -8.50 -11.77 -9.08
C PHE A 65 -9.27 -12.99 -8.56
N LYS A 66 -10.33 -12.77 -7.76
CA LYS A 66 -11.11 -13.83 -7.08
C LYS A 66 -10.19 -14.90 -6.47
N ILE A 67 -9.10 -14.46 -5.83
CA ILE A 67 -8.13 -15.38 -5.26
C ILE A 67 -8.80 -16.03 -4.05
N GLY A 68 -9.21 -17.29 -4.19
CA GLY A 68 -9.91 -18.08 -3.15
C GLY A 68 -11.41 -18.31 -3.41
N GLU A 69 -11.96 -17.81 -4.52
CA GLU A 69 -13.30 -18.19 -5.02
C GLU A 69 -13.09 -19.31 -6.04
N ASP A 70 -13.35 -20.56 -5.61
CA ASP A 70 -13.38 -21.75 -6.47
C ASP A 70 -14.63 -21.76 -7.36
#